data_AF-A0A2V6UPD2-F1
#
_entry.id   AF-A0A2V6UPD2-F1
#
_cell.length_a   1.000
_cell.length_b   1.000
_cell.length_c   1.000
_cell.angle_alpha   90.00
_cell.angle_beta   90.00
_cell.angle_gamma   90.00
#
_symmetry.space_group_name_H-M   'P 1'
#
loop_
_entity.id
_entity.type
_entity.pdbx_description
1 polymer ?
#
loop_
_entity_poly.entity_id
_entity_poly.type
_entity_poly.pdbx_seq_one_letter_code
_entity_poly.pdbx_strand_id
1 'polypeptide(L)'
;NHGNDPGASGERYQVVVHVDAATLADPDQPGESSLEDGVRVSAETSRRLACDASRVVMRHDEGGRPIEVGARTRTIPPALRRALDHRDRGCRFPGCGVRFTQGHHLRHWAEGGPTTLSNLALLCRRHHRAVHEEGYRVHRGLDGALRFRRPDGRPLPEVPPAAEVPADPVGALQRRHDAQGLRLNARTACAGWLGERLDVGWAIDVLHPLAATPRPVGE
;
A
#
# COMPACT_ATOMS: atom_id res chain seq x y z
N ASN A 1 -4.98 -36.97 27.11
CA ASN A 1 -5.05 -37.76 25.87
C ASN A 1 -5.71 -36.88 24.81
N HIS A 2 -4.96 -35.94 24.23
CA HIS A 2 -5.48 -35.01 23.22
C HIS A 2 -5.29 -35.64 21.85
N GLY A 3 -6.36 -36.25 21.34
CA GLY A 3 -6.40 -36.79 19.99
C GLY A 3 -6.29 -35.64 18.99
N ASN A 4 -5.13 -35.57 18.34
CA ASN A 4 -4.86 -34.66 17.25
C ASN A 4 -5.58 -35.20 16.01
N ASP A 5 -6.73 -34.64 15.66
CA ASP A 5 -7.42 -34.94 14.41
C ASP A 5 -6.69 -34.21 13.27
N PRO A 6 -6.05 -34.92 12.32
CA PRO A 6 -5.34 -34.27 11.23
C PRO A 6 -6.38 -33.78 10.22
N GLY A 7 -6.76 -32.50 10.36
CA GLY A 7 -7.64 -31.81 9.43
C GLY A 7 -7.24 -32.04 7.96
N ALA A 8 -8.25 -32.03 7.08
CA ALA A 8 -8.16 -32.35 5.66
C ALA A 8 -6.88 -31.81 4.98
N SER A 9 -6.23 -32.70 4.21
CA SER A 9 -5.02 -32.44 3.43
C SER A 9 -5.16 -31.20 2.53
N GLY A 10 -4.71 -30.04 3.03
CA GLY A 10 -4.76 -28.77 2.32
C GLY A 10 -4.58 -27.54 3.22
N GLU A 11 -5.03 -27.60 4.47
CA GLU A 11 -4.86 -26.51 5.45
C GLU A 11 -4.15 -27.05 6.69
N ARG A 12 -2.81 -27.01 6.69
CA ARG A 12 -2.03 -27.54 7.83
C ARG A 12 -2.14 -26.66 9.08
N TYR A 13 -2.54 -25.40 8.93
CA TYR A 13 -2.71 -24.44 10.01
C TYR A 13 -3.86 -23.49 9.68
N GLN A 14 -4.81 -23.38 10.59
CA GLN A 14 -5.94 -22.45 10.51
C GLN A 14 -5.89 -21.54 11.74
N VAL A 15 -6.09 -20.24 11.52
CA VAL A 15 -6.30 -19.27 12.61
C VAL A 15 -7.75 -18.82 12.51
N VAL A 16 -8.49 -18.99 13.60
CA VAL A 16 -9.88 -18.57 13.70
C VAL A 16 -9.94 -17.25 14.48
N VAL A 17 -10.66 -16.29 13.91
CA VAL A 17 -10.95 -15.01 14.54
C VAL A 17 -12.46 -14.93 14.72
N HIS A 18 -12.89 -14.79 15.96
CA HIS A 18 -14.28 -14.47 16.31
C HIS A 18 -14.43 -12.96 16.31
N VAL A 19 -15.47 -12.46 15.66
CA VAL A 19 -15.76 -11.03 15.60
C VAL A 19 -17.25 -10.82 15.53
N ASP A 20 -17.76 -9.90 16.35
CA ASP A 20 -19.15 -9.52 16.31
C ASP A 20 -19.49 -8.87 14.98
N ALA A 21 -20.66 -9.20 14.42
CA ALA A 21 -21.08 -8.67 13.13
C ALA A 21 -21.14 -7.12 13.11
N ALA A 22 -21.56 -6.51 14.22
CA ALA A 22 -21.62 -5.06 14.38
C ALA A 22 -20.23 -4.42 14.36
N THR A 23 -19.29 -4.94 15.16
CA THR A 23 -17.88 -4.53 15.20
C THR A 23 -17.17 -4.73 13.86
N LEU A 24 -17.53 -5.78 13.11
CA LEU A 24 -16.98 -6.01 11.78
C LEU A 24 -17.51 -4.99 10.76
N ALA A 25 -18.78 -4.62 10.86
CA ALA A 25 -19.39 -3.61 9.99
C ALA A 25 -18.83 -2.21 10.26
N ASP A 26 -18.70 -1.86 11.55
CA ASP A 26 -18.22 -0.57 12.03
C ASP A 26 -17.14 -0.79 13.11
N PRO A 27 -15.86 -0.51 12.82
CA PRO A 27 -14.76 -0.75 13.75
C PRO A 27 -14.80 0.10 15.01
N ASP A 28 -15.61 1.17 15.04
CA ASP A 28 -15.80 2.03 16.21
C ASP A 28 -16.91 1.51 17.14
N GLN A 29 -17.68 0.50 16.72
CA GLN A 29 -18.69 -0.11 17.59
C GLN A 29 -18.05 -1.02 18.66
N PRO A 30 -18.57 -0.98 19.89
CA PRO A 30 -18.11 -1.88 20.95
C PRO A 30 -18.52 -3.32 20.63
N GLY A 31 -17.60 -4.26 20.83
CA GLY A 31 -17.89 -5.68 20.76
C GLY A 31 -16.64 -6.54 20.79
N GLU A 32 -16.82 -7.83 20.53
CA GLU A 32 -15.77 -8.84 20.52
C GLU A 32 -15.03 -8.89 19.18
N SER A 33 -13.72 -9.06 19.28
CA SER A 33 -12.80 -9.37 18.18
C SER A 33 -11.60 -10.07 18.82
N SER A 34 -11.54 -11.40 18.70
CA SER A 34 -10.64 -12.27 19.48
C SER A 34 -10.24 -13.52 18.69
N LEU A 35 -9.10 -14.10 19.07
CA LEU A 35 -8.72 -15.46 18.67
C LEU A 35 -9.43 -16.50 19.55
N GLU A 36 -9.31 -17.78 19.20
CA GLU A 36 -9.92 -18.89 19.97
C GLU A 36 -9.44 -18.96 21.44
N ASP A 37 -8.24 -18.48 21.74
CA ASP A 37 -7.67 -18.40 23.09
C ASP A 37 -8.07 -17.11 23.85
N GLY A 38 -8.93 -16.27 23.26
CA GLY A 38 -9.41 -15.02 23.82
C GLY A 38 -8.47 -13.83 23.60
N VAL A 39 -7.32 -13.99 22.94
CA VAL A 39 -6.41 -12.88 22.63
C VAL A 39 -7.11 -11.89 21.70
N ARG A 40 -7.16 -10.61 22.10
CA ARG A 40 -7.87 -9.56 21.38
C ARG A 40 -7.18 -9.23 20.05
N VAL A 41 -8.00 -9.07 19.01
CA VAL A 41 -7.61 -8.64 17.66
C VAL A 41 -8.31 -7.31 17.36
N SER A 42 -7.61 -6.33 16.78
CA SER A 42 -8.26 -5.07 16.42
C SER A 42 -9.38 -5.28 15.39
N ALA A 43 -10.47 -4.52 15.50
CA ALA A 43 -11.58 -4.61 14.56
C ALA A 43 -11.12 -4.41 13.11
N GLU A 44 -10.25 -3.43 12.86
CA GLU A 44 -9.64 -3.20 11.54
C GLU A 44 -8.81 -4.38 11.01
N THR A 45 -8.09 -5.09 11.89
CA THR A 45 -7.39 -6.32 11.47
C THR A 45 -8.39 -7.37 11.00
N SER A 46 -9.48 -7.57 11.74
CA SER A 46 -10.55 -8.51 11.39
C SER A 46 -11.26 -8.12 10.09
N ARG A 47 -11.54 -6.83 9.87
CA ARG A 47 -12.11 -6.29 8.61
C ARG A 47 -11.19 -6.55 7.42
N ARG A 48 -9.89 -6.32 7.57
CA ARG A 48 -8.90 -6.60 6.52
C ARG A 48 -8.80 -8.08 6.21
N LEU A 49 -8.81 -8.94 7.24
CA LEU A 49 -8.79 -10.40 7.05
C LEU A 49 -10.06 -10.88 6.32
N ALA A 50 -11.22 -10.31 6.64
CA ALA A 50 -12.50 -10.70 6.05
C ALA A 50 -12.59 -10.51 4.52
N CYS A 51 -11.75 -9.66 3.91
CA CYS A 51 -11.76 -9.41 2.47
C CYS A 51 -11.41 -10.66 1.62
N ASP A 52 -10.55 -11.57 2.11
CA ASP A 52 -10.08 -12.73 1.33
C ASP A 52 -10.11 -14.05 2.15
N ALA A 53 -10.66 -14.02 3.37
CA ALA A 53 -10.76 -15.18 4.24
C ALA A 53 -11.91 -16.14 3.86
N SER A 54 -11.87 -17.35 4.45
CA SER A 54 -13.08 -18.16 4.62
C SER A 54 -13.85 -17.66 5.83
N ARG A 55 -15.18 -17.68 5.76
CA ARG A 55 -16.06 -17.27 6.85
C ARG A 55 -17.11 -18.34 7.14
N VAL A 56 -17.44 -18.45 8.42
CA VAL A 56 -18.63 -19.11 8.95
C VAL A 56 -19.46 -18.03 9.66
N VAL A 57 -20.75 -17.95 9.36
CA VAL A 57 -21.66 -17.01 10.03
C VAL A 57 -22.40 -17.78 11.11
N MET A 58 -22.40 -17.26 12.33
CA MET A 58 -23.08 -17.87 13.46
C MET A 58 -24.12 -16.89 14.02
N ARG A 59 -25.36 -17.36 14.19
CA ARG A 59 -26.41 -16.59 14.87
C ARG A 59 -26.58 -17.14 16.27
N HIS A 60 -26.81 -16.24 17.22
CA HIS A 60 -26.98 -16.57 18.64
C HIS A 60 -28.39 -16.18 19.11
N ASP A 61 -28.87 -16.86 20.15
CA ASP A 61 -30.06 -16.42 20.91
C ASP A 61 -29.72 -15.24 21.84
N GLU A 62 -30.72 -14.71 22.55
CA GLU A 62 -30.55 -13.62 23.53
C GLU A 62 -29.60 -13.98 24.69
N GLY A 63 -29.41 -15.27 24.96
CA GLY A 63 -28.49 -15.80 25.97
C GLY A 63 -27.07 -16.07 25.45
N GLY A 64 -26.77 -15.72 24.18
CA GLY A 64 -25.47 -15.92 23.57
C GLY A 64 -25.19 -17.35 23.09
N ARG A 65 -26.19 -18.24 23.06
CA ARG A 65 -26.01 -19.62 22.58
C ARG A 65 -26.19 -19.68 21.05
N PRO A 66 -25.30 -20.36 20.31
CA PRO A 66 -25.42 -20.47 18.86
C PRO A 66 -26.67 -21.27 18.49
N ILE A 67 -27.55 -20.66 17.69
CA ILE A 67 -28.79 -21.26 17.19
C ILE A 67 -28.69 -21.71 15.73
N GLU A 68 -27.80 -21.08 14.97
CA GLU A 68 -27.62 -21.35 13.54
C GLU A 68 -26.15 -21.14 13.16
N VAL A 69 -25.61 -22.07 12.37
CA VAL A 69 -24.25 -22.00 11.84
C VAL A 69 -24.32 -22.19 10.32
N GLY A 70 -23.93 -21.15 9.59
CA GLY A 70 -23.86 -21.18 8.14
C GLY A 70 -22.69 -22.01 7.61
N ALA A 71 -22.78 -22.45 6.37
CA ALA A 71 -21.68 -23.16 5.72
C ALA A 71 -20.42 -22.28 5.59
N ARG A 72 -19.25 -22.91 5.71
CA ARG A 72 -17.97 -22.25 5.44
C ARG A 72 -17.91 -21.82 3.99
N THR A 73 -17.79 -20.52 3.75
CA THR A 73 -17.71 -19.93 2.40
C THR A 73 -16.49 -19.03 2.28
N ARG A 74 -15.82 -19.05 1.12
CA ARG A 74 -14.76 -18.07 0.82
C ARG A 74 -15.39 -16.76 0.42
N THR A 75 -14.91 -15.64 0.98
CA THR A 75 -15.38 -14.31 0.57
C THR A 75 -15.12 -14.06 -0.90
N ILE A 76 -13.98 -14.52 -1.44
CA ILE A 76 -13.63 -14.44 -2.86
C ILE A 76 -13.49 -15.85 -3.45
N PRO A 77 -14.42 -16.29 -4.32
CA PRO A 77 -14.34 -17.59 -4.96
C PRO A 77 -13.12 -17.75 -5.89
N PRO A 78 -12.58 -18.97 -6.08
CA PRO A 78 -11.41 -19.20 -6.92
C PRO A 78 -11.52 -18.70 -8.36
N ALA A 79 -12.70 -18.79 -8.97
CA ALA A 79 -12.93 -18.28 -10.32
C ALA A 79 -12.77 -16.76 -10.41
N LEU A 80 -13.30 -16.04 -9.42
CA LEU A 80 -13.18 -14.60 -9.33
C LEU A 80 -11.74 -14.17 -9.00
N ARG A 81 -11.05 -14.93 -8.14
CA ARG A 81 -9.62 -14.74 -7.88
C ARG A 81 -8.78 -14.83 -9.16
N ARG A 82 -9.00 -15.85 -9.99
CA ARG A 82 -8.30 -15.97 -11.29
C ARG A 82 -8.57 -14.79 -12.22
N ALA A 83 -9.81 -14.31 -12.27
CA ALA A 83 -10.16 -13.12 -13.05
C ALA A 83 -9.45 -11.85 -12.55
N LEU A 84 -9.32 -11.70 -11.22
CA LEU A 84 -8.54 -10.64 -10.60
C LEU A 84 -7.05 -10.75 -10.97
N ASP A 85 -6.44 -11.93 -10.84
CA ASP A 85 -5.02 -12.12 -11.16
C ASP A 85 -4.72 -11.76 -12.62
N HIS A 86 -5.61 -12.13 -13.54
CA HIS A 86 -5.50 -11.76 -14.96
C HIS A 86 -5.61 -10.25 -15.21
N ARG A 87 -6.63 -9.60 -14.61
CA ARG A 87 -6.89 -8.16 -14.79
C ARG A 87 -5.84 -7.28 -14.12
N ASP A 88 -5.46 -7.63 -12.90
CA ASP A 88 -4.68 -6.77 -12.02
C ASP A 88 -3.17 -7.00 -12.13
N ARG A 89 -2.75 -8.21 -12.53
CA ARG A 89 -1.34 -8.57 -12.74
C ARG A 89 -0.43 -8.23 -11.54
N GLY A 90 -0.98 -8.20 -10.33
CA GLY A 90 -0.26 -7.85 -9.10
C GLY A 90 -0.95 -6.75 -8.31
N CYS A 91 -0.23 -6.20 -7.32
CA CYS A 91 -0.73 -5.13 -6.47
C CYS A 91 -1.02 -3.86 -7.29
N ARG A 92 -2.26 -3.38 -7.21
CA ARG A 92 -2.73 -2.19 -7.94
C ARG A 92 -2.39 -0.85 -7.30
N PHE A 93 -1.79 -0.87 -6.09
CA PHE A 93 -1.32 0.36 -5.48
C PHE A 93 -0.22 1.01 -6.35
N PRO A 94 -0.26 2.34 -6.60
CA PRO A 94 0.67 3.01 -7.51
C PRO A 94 2.13 2.70 -7.20
N GLY A 95 2.86 2.19 -8.20
CA GLY A 95 4.30 1.88 -8.11
C GLY A 95 4.68 0.55 -7.47
N CYS A 96 3.73 -0.30 -7.05
CA CYS A 96 4.05 -1.52 -6.32
C CYS A 96 4.35 -2.74 -7.21
N GLY A 97 3.37 -3.25 -7.97
CA GLY A 97 3.55 -4.38 -8.89
C GLY A 97 3.84 -5.77 -8.26
N VAL A 98 3.95 -5.89 -6.93
CA VAL A 98 4.18 -7.18 -6.25
C VAL A 98 3.09 -8.19 -6.58
N ARG A 99 3.47 -9.45 -6.85
CA ARG A 99 2.57 -10.53 -7.26
C ARG A 99 1.89 -11.27 -6.11
N PHE A 100 2.45 -11.20 -4.90
CA PHE A 100 1.84 -11.79 -3.71
C PHE A 100 0.77 -10.85 -3.15
N THR A 101 -0.48 -11.13 -3.51
CA THR A 101 -1.63 -10.24 -3.25
C THR A 101 -2.78 -10.94 -2.53
N GLN A 102 -3.64 -10.10 -1.97
CA GLN A 102 -4.93 -10.43 -1.38
C GLN A 102 -5.99 -9.65 -2.14
N GLY A 103 -7.20 -10.20 -2.23
CA GLY A 103 -8.34 -9.44 -2.70
C GLY A 103 -8.80 -8.41 -1.66
N HIS A 104 -9.13 -7.21 -2.13
CA HIS A 104 -9.63 -6.10 -1.32
C HIS A 104 -10.95 -5.60 -1.91
N HIS A 105 -11.97 -5.46 -1.07
CA HIS A 105 -13.26 -4.88 -1.44
C HIS A 105 -13.22 -3.35 -1.33
N LEU A 106 -13.54 -2.65 -2.42
CA LEU A 106 -13.55 -1.18 -2.49
C LEU A 106 -14.65 -0.58 -1.61
N ARG A 107 -15.87 -1.11 -1.72
CA ARG A 107 -16.87 -1.03 -0.65
C ARG A 107 -16.71 -2.28 0.18
N HIS A 108 -16.35 -2.14 1.44
CA HIS A 108 -16.04 -3.28 2.30
C HIS A 108 -17.19 -4.28 2.33
N TRP A 109 -16.83 -5.57 2.33
CA TRP A 109 -17.82 -6.64 2.43
C TRP A 109 -18.70 -6.48 3.68
N ALA A 110 -18.10 -6.08 4.81
CA ALA A 110 -18.80 -5.88 6.08
C ALA A 110 -19.85 -4.74 6.03
N GLU A 111 -19.71 -3.82 5.07
CA GLU A 111 -20.66 -2.73 4.80
C GLU A 111 -21.68 -3.11 3.70
N GLY A 112 -21.83 -4.41 3.42
CA GLY A 112 -22.69 -4.93 2.35
C GLY A 112 -22.08 -4.81 0.95
N GLY A 113 -20.76 -4.62 0.84
CA GLY A 113 -20.06 -4.58 -0.44
C GLY A 113 -20.14 -5.92 -1.18
N PRO A 114 -20.61 -5.94 -2.45
CA PRO A 114 -20.77 -7.19 -3.17
C PRO A 114 -19.42 -7.77 -3.54
N THR A 115 -19.26 -9.09 -3.45
CA THR A 115 -18.09 -9.79 -4.00
C THR A 115 -18.23 -9.90 -5.52
N THR A 116 -17.79 -8.87 -6.23
CA THR A 116 -17.84 -8.79 -7.69
C THR A 116 -16.51 -8.27 -8.23
N LEU A 117 -16.22 -8.55 -9.50
CA LEU A 117 -14.97 -8.10 -10.12
C LEU A 117 -14.82 -6.57 -10.05
N SER A 118 -15.91 -5.81 -10.27
CA SER A 118 -15.91 -4.35 -10.20
C SER A 118 -15.63 -3.80 -8.80
N ASN A 119 -16.09 -4.48 -7.75
CA ASN A 119 -15.86 -4.07 -6.36
C ASN A 119 -14.55 -4.60 -5.76
N LEU A 120 -13.78 -5.42 -6.48
CA LEU A 120 -12.54 -6.00 -5.97
C LEU A 120 -11.30 -5.40 -6.65
N ALA A 121 -10.20 -5.37 -5.93
CA ALA A 121 -8.86 -5.08 -6.43
C ALA A 121 -7.81 -5.95 -5.72
N LEU A 122 -6.70 -6.27 -6.39
CA LEU A 122 -5.57 -6.94 -5.75
C LEU A 122 -4.62 -5.95 -5.08
N LEU A 123 -4.32 -6.18 -3.80
CA LEU A 123 -3.33 -5.43 -3.02
C LEU A 123 -2.37 -6.38 -2.32
N CYS A 124 -1.09 -6.02 -2.22
CA CYS A 124 -0.16 -6.78 -1.37
C CYS A 124 -0.44 -6.49 0.12
N ARG A 125 0.06 -7.34 1.03
CA ARG A 125 -0.16 -7.19 2.48
C ARG A 125 0.10 -5.77 3.00
N ARG A 126 1.19 -5.12 2.56
CA ARG A 126 1.56 -3.75 2.97
C ARG A 126 0.50 -2.74 2.55
N HIS A 127 0.09 -2.75 1.29
CA HIS A 127 -0.85 -1.78 0.76
C HIS A 127 -2.30 -2.09 1.15
N HIS A 128 -2.62 -3.37 1.39
CA HIS A 128 -3.90 -3.76 1.96
C HIS A 128 -4.05 -3.23 3.39
N ARG A 129 -2.99 -3.30 4.21
CA ARG A 129 -2.93 -2.61 5.50
C ARG A 129 -3.04 -1.10 5.32
N ALA A 130 -2.34 -0.50 4.35
CA ALA A 130 -2.36 0.94 4.18
C ALA A 130 -3.77 1.49 3.91
N VAL A 131 -4.60 0.78 3.13
CA VAL A 131 -5.97 1.20 2.83
C VAL A 131 -6.97 0.92 3.96
N HIS A 132 -6.65 0.02 4.88
CA HIS A 132 -7.47 -0.28 6.05
C HIS A 132 -7.10 0.59 7.26
N GLU A 133 -5.80 0.64 7.57
CA GLU A 133 -5.29 1.06 8.88
C GLU A 133 -4.55 2.41 8.82
N GLU A 134 -4.16 2.89 7.63
CA GLU A 134 -3.31 4.09 7.49
C GLU A 134 -3.98 5.25 6.76
N GLY A 135 -5.29 5.18 6.52
CA GLY A 135 -6.09 6.27 5.95
C GLY A 135 -5.96 6.46 4.43
N TYR A 136 -5.23 5.61 3.73
CA TYR A 136 -5.26 5.60 2.27
C TYR A 136 -6.63 5.16 1.78
N ARG A 137 -7.14 5.79 0.73
CA ARG A 137 -8.45 5.44 0.15
C ARG A 137 -8.29 4.98 -1.27
N VAL A 138 -9.10 4.01 -1.68
CA VAL A 138 -9.16 3.52 -3.05
C VAL A 138 -10.62 3.48 -3.50
N HIS A 139 -10.87 3.93 -4.72
CA HIS A 139 -12.18 3.82 -5.36
C HIS A 139 -11.99 3.54 -6.85
N ARG A 140 -13.04 3.03 -7.49
CA ARG A 140 -13.07 2.86 -8.94
C ARG A 140 -13.78 4.04 -9.58
N GLY A 141 -13.14 4.69 -10.54
CA GLY A 141 -13.74 5.74 -11.34
C GLY A 141 -14.78 5.20 -12.32
N LEU A 142 -15.53 6.10 -12.95
CA LEU A 142 -16.53 5.76 -13.98
C LEU A 142 -15.88 5.14 -15.23
N ASP A 143 -14.62 5.47 -15.48
CA ASP A 143 -13.75 4.89 -16.50
C ASP A 143 -13.24 3.47 -16.15
N GLY A 144 -13.62 2.96 -14.97
CA GLY A 144 -13.17 1.68 -14.47
C GLY A 144 -11.75 1.69 -13.87
N ALA A 145 -11.05 2.82 -13.88
CA ALA A 145 -9.70 2.93 -13.33
C ALA A 145 -9.71 3.02 -11.79
N LEU A 146 -8.72 2.42 -11.14
CA LEU A 146 -8.55 2.57 -9.69
C LEU A 146 -7.85 3.89 -9.38
N ARG A 147 -8.42 4.66 -8.46
CA ARG A 147 -7.91 5.95 -8.01
C ARG A 147 -7.61 5.89 -6.53
N PHE A 148 -6.36 6.14 -6.19
CA PHE A 148 -5.89 6.15 -4.82
C PHE A 148 -5.81 7.58 -4.30
N ARG A 149 -6.10 7.76 -3.01
CA ARG A 149 -5.90 9.01 -2.28
C ARG A 149 -5.04 8.75 -1.05
N ARG A 150 -4.20 9.73 -0.75
CA ARG A 150 -3.40 9.79 0.47
C ARG A 150 -4.30 10.05 1.68
N PRO A 151 -3.79 9.88 2.92
CA PRO A 151 -4.55 10.17 4.14
C PRO A 151 -5.00 11.64 4.24
N ASP A 152 -4.25 12.56 3.65
CA ASP A 152 -4.60 13.99 3.53
C ASP A 152 -5.65 14.29 2.43
N GLY A 153 -6.19 13.27 1.77
CA GLY A 153 -7.19 13.37 0.72
C GLY A 153 -6.64 13.68 -0.68
N ARG A 154 -5.34 14.01 -0.81
CA ARG A 154 -4.73 14.32 -2.12
C ARG A 154 -4.71 13.08 -3.01
N PRO A 155 -4.92 13.23 -4.34
CA PRO A 155 -4.78 12.11 -5.27
C PRO A 155 -3.35 11.56 -5.22
N LEU A 156 -3.22 10.23 -5.18
CA LEU A 156 -1.95 9.56 -5.39
C LEU A 156 -1.83 9.27 -6.88
N PRO A 157 -0.91 9.93 -7.61
CA PRO A 157 -0.79 9.73 -9.05
C PRO A 157 -0.36 8.30 -9.37
N GLU A 158 -0.81 7.80 -10.52
CA GLU A 158 -0.28 6.56 -11.06
C GLU A 158 1.21 6.76 -11.37
N VAL A 159 2.03 5.76 -11.03
CA VAL A 159 3.45 5.80 -11.35
C VAL A 159 3.58 5.54 -12.85
N PRO A 160 4.24 6.44 -13.62
CA PRO A 160 4.48 6.20 -15.03
C PRO A 160 5.15 4.84 -15.24
N PRO A 161 4.90 4.16 -16.37
CA PRO A 161 5.65 2.95 -16.70
C PRO A 161 7.15 3.27 -16.62
N ALA A 162 7.93 2.28 -16.18
CA ALA A 162 9.39 2.42 -16.18
C ALA A 162 9.84 2.81 -17.59
N ALA A 163 10.70 3.81 -17.69
CA ALA A 163 11.24 4.22 -18.98
C ALA A 163 11.96 3.02 -19.63
N GLU A 164 11.80 2.86 -20.95
CA GLU A 164 12.58 1.89 -21.69
C GLU A 164 14.07 2.20 -21.51
N VAL A 165 14.82 1.23 -21.00
CA VAL A 165 16.26 1.33 -20.86
C VAL A 165 16.87 0.93 -22.21
N PRO A 166 17.58 1.83 -22.91
CA PRO A 166 18.23 1.48 -24.17
C PRO A 166 19.23 0.33 -23.96
N ALA A 167 19.51 -0.44 -25.03
CA ALA A 167 20.50 -1.52 -24.98
C ALA A 167 21.89 -1.05 -24.52
N ASP A 168 22.24 0.20 -24.88
CA ASP A 168 23.42 0.92 -24.38
C ASP A 168 22.96 2.17 -23.59
N PRO A 169 22.63 2.01 -22.30
CA PRO A 169 22.11 3.11 -21.49
C PRO A 169 23.19 4.17 -21.21
N VAL A 170 24.45 3.74 -21.08
CA VAL A 170 25.58 4.63 -20.79
C VAL A 170 25.88 5.51 -21.99
N GLY A 171 26.01 4.95 -23.19
CA GLY A 171 26.25 5.74 -24.39
C GLY A 171 25.06 6.62 -24.76
N ALA A 172 23.82 6.17 -24.49
CA ALA A 172 22.64 7.03 -24.64
C ALA A 172 22.69 8.27 -23.73
N LEU A 173 23.09 8.08 -22.46
CA LEU A 173 23.29 9.19 -21.53
C LEU A 173 24.43 10.11 -21.98
N GLN A 174 25.56 9.55 -22.42
CA GLN A 174 26.70 10.34 -22.91
C GLN A 174 26.33 11.21 -24.11
N ARG A 175 25.68 10.63 -25.14
CA ARG A 175 25.21 11.39 -26.31
C ARG A 175 24.24 12.51 -25.93
N ARG A 176 23.37 12.27 -24.96
CA ARG A 176 22.45 13.29 -24.43
C ARG A 176 23.21 14.42 -23.73
N HIS A 177 24.20 14.09 -22.90
CA HIS A 177 25.03 15.09 -22.24
C HIS A 177 25.82 15.91 -23.25
N ASP A 178 26.44 15.27 -24.25
CA ASP A 178 27.20 15.94 -25.31
C ASP A 178 26.31 16.90 -26.12
N ALA A 179 25.10 16.47 -26.48
CA ALA A 179 24.11 17.30 -27.17
C ALA A 179 23.66 18.52 -26.33
N GLN A 180 23.71 18.41 -25.00
CA GLN A 180 23.41 19.49 -24.07
C GLN A 180 24.66 20.31 -23.70
N GLY A 181 25.83 20.01 -24.26
CA GLY A 181 27.11 20.65 -23.91
C GLY A 181 27.61 20.31 -22.50
N LEU A 182 27.05 19.28 -21.86
CA LEU A 182 27.42 18.86 -20.51
C LEU A 182 28.64 17.93 -20.54
N ARG A 183 29.80 18.46 -20.15
CA ARG A 183 31.03 17.65 -20.01
C ARG A 183 31.13 17.04 -18.62
N LEU A 184 30.39 15.96 -18.39
CA LEU A 184 30.49 15.20 -17.14
C LEU A 184 31.74 14.32 -17.15
N ASN A 185 32.57 14.44 -16.13
CA ASN A 185 33.78 13.65 -15.92
C ASN A 185 33.91 13.24 -14.45
N ALA A 186 34.95 12.48 -14.12
CA ALA A 186 35.18 11.96 -12.77
C ALA A 186 35.27 13.05 -11.68
N ARG A 187 35.52 14.31 -12.05
CA ARG A 187 35.61 15.45 -11.13
C ARG A 187 34.33 16.30 -11.07
N THR A 188 33.30 15.99 -11.86
CA THR A 188 32.08 16.82 -11.91
C THR A 188 31.34 16.87 -10.58
N ALA A 189 31.36 15.78 -9.79
CA ALA A 189 30.83 15.75 -8.44
C ALA A 189 31.89 16.03 -7.35
N CYS A 190 33.15 16.21 -7.73
CA CYS A 190 34.18 16.62 -6.78
C CYS A 190 33.99 18.10 -6.50
N ALA A 191 33.84 18.44 -5.22
CA ALA A 191 33.99 19.83 -4.80
C ALA A 191 35.38 20.31 -5.26
N GLY A 192 35.45 21.52 -5.83
CA GLY A 192 36.72 22.17 -6.15
C GLY A 192 37.55 22.54 -4.92
N TRP A 193 36.96 22.35 -3.73
CA TRP A 193 37.58 22.59 -2.44
C TRP A 193 38.70 21.58 -2.16
N LEU A 194 39.93 22.07 -2.07
CA LEU A 194 41.14 21.27 -1.80
C LEU A 194 41.54 21.29 -0.31
N GLY A 195 40.66 21.82 0.57
CA GLY A 195 40.92 21.94 2.01
C GLY A 195 41.35 23.33 2.45
N GLU A 196 41.38 24.31 1.54
CA GLU A 196 41.61 25.72 1.87
C GLU A 196 40.56 26.25 2.86
N ARG A 197 40.92 27.14 3.77
CA ARG A 197 39.91 27.74 4.67
C ARG A 197 38.91 28.53 3.82
N LEU A 198 37.62 28.30 4.04
CA LEU A 198 36.55 29.10 3.47
C LEU A 198 36.84 30.58 3.75
N ASP A 199 36.97 31.40 2.72
CA ASP A 199 37.07 32.84 2.86
C ASP A 199 35.69 33.38 3.26
N VAL A 200 35.47 33.43 4.56
CA VAL A 200 34.21 33.88 5.15
C VAL A 200 33.95 35.35 4.80
N GLY A 201 34.99 36.16 4.63
CA GLY A 201 34.86 37.56 4.22
C GLY A 201 34.30 37.67 2.81
N TRP A 202 34.92 36.98 1.85
CA TRP A 202 34.42 36.93 0.48
C TRP A 202 33.01 36.33 0.41
N ALA A 203 32.74 35.20 1.09
CA ALA A 203 31.42 34.56 1.06
C ALA A 203 30.31 35.48 1.59
N ILE A 204 30.59 36.25 2.66
CA ILE A 204 29.68 37.29 3.15
C ILE A 204 29.55 38.38 2.09
N ASP A 205 30.65 38.88 1.51
CA ASP A 205 30.60 39.95 0.51
C ASP A 205 29.85 39.59 -0.79
N VAL A 206 29.76 38.31 -1.19
CA VAL A 206 29.01 37.94 -2.42
C VAL A 206 27.61 37.41 -2.15
N LEU A 207 27.38 36.80 -0.99
CA LEU A 207 26.09 36.17 -0.66
C LEU A 207 25.24 37.02 0.29
N HIS A 208 25.81 38.02 0.96
CA HIS A 208 25.07 38.89 1.85
C HIS A 208 24.29 39.94 1.04
N PRO A 209 22.96 40.05 1.20
CA PRO A 209 22.12 40.97 0.40
C PRO A 209 22.54 42.45 0.47
N LEU A 210 23.30 42.84 1.51
CA LEU A 210 23.78 44.21 1.72
C LEU A 210 25.17 44.52 1.15
N ALA A 211 25.88 43.53 0.58
CA ALA A 211 27.26 43.71 0.13
C ALA A 211 27.41 44.38 -1.26
N ALA A 212 26.32 44.85 -1.86
CA ALA A 212 26.28 45.48 -3.17
C ALA A 212 26.86 46.91 -3.25
N THR A 213 27.57 47.41 -2.24
CA THR A 213 28.23 48.73 -2.32
C THR A 213 29.68 48.56 -2.80
N PRO A 214 30.04 49.05 -4.00
CA PRO A 214 31.40 48.97 -4.49
C PRO A 214 32.33 49.82 -3.62
N ARG A 215 33.49 49.25 -3.23
CA ARG A 215 34.57 50.04 -2.61
C ARG A 215 35.15 51.00 -3.65
N PRO A 216 35.37 52.29 -3.31
CA PRO A 216 36.15 53.18 -4.16
C PRO A 216 37.60 52.68 -4.23
N VAL A 217 38.18 52.77 -5.42
CA VAL A 217 39.57 52.43 -5.71
C VAL A 217 40.45 53.67 -5.51
N GLY A 218 41.48 53.56 -4.66
CA GLY A 218 42.56 54.54 -4.40
C GLY A 218 43.06 54.42 -2.96
N GLU A 219 44.35 54.43 -2.61
CA GLU A 219 45.66 54.68 -3.28
C GLU A 219 46.64 53.53 -3.02
#